data_AF-A0AAD9YGW6-F1
#
_entry.id   AF-A0AAD9YGW6-F1
#
_cell.length_a   1.000
_cell.length_b   1.000
_cell.length_c   1.000
_cell.angle_alpha   90.00
_cell.angle_beta   90.00
_cell.angle_gamma   90.00
#
_symmetry.space_group_name_H-M   'P 1'
#
loop_
_entity.id
_entity.type
_entity.pdbx_description
1 polymer ?
#
loop_
_entity_poly.entity_id
_entity_poly.type
_entity_poly.pdbx_seq_one_letter_code
_entity_poly.pdbx_strand_id
1 'polypeptide(L)'
;MASQIQTRGSGHQLGNFTSLGTTVTFRSPNSASSVFRPILGRRTVVTPPTYFPGSATQLVEQERRCHNEADFPGHADIRSRKQDDGVAAFCRSEKGRTILKRSVHGVDPYPAIRFRHSDRWKIKHDFKVEWQPGCDTGEISQDIQRPLGDQGPTCYNLMRANYLNCNNGGVGGSVQVGCLIYTYNGGKDGAYY
;
A
#
# COMPACT_ATOMS: atom_id res chain seq x y z
N MET A 1 -4.09 65.66 -6.32
CA MET A 1 -2.83 66.02 -5.64
C MET A 1 -2.05 64.72 -5.49
N ALA A 2 -1.19 64.38 -6.46
CA ALA A 2 0.29 64.56 -6.42
C ALA A 2 0.89 63.92 -5.14
N SER A 3 1.84 62.99 -5.17
CA SER A 3 3.05 62.95 -6.00
C SER A 3 3.65 61.54 -6.09
N GLN A 4 4.30 61.25 -7.23
CA GLN A 4 5.30 60.19 -7.41
C GLN A 4 6.60 60.53 -6.64
N ILE A 5 7.50 59.54 -6.46
CA ILE A 5 8.94 59.62 -6.75
C ILE A 5 9.55 58.20 -6.78
N GLN A 6 10.42 57.99 -7.77
CA GLN A 6 11.20 56.79 -8.09
C GLN A 6 12.69 57.17 -8.02
N THR A 7 13.55 56.34 -7.41
CA THR A 7 15.02 56.26 -7.61
C THR A 7 15.48 54.88 -7.07
N ARG A 8 16.05 53.93 -7.84
CA ARG A 8 17.36 53.79 -8.54
C ARG A 8 18.55 53.46 -7.62
N GLY A 9 18.92 52.16 -7.61
CA GLY A 9 20.28 51.58 -7.70
C GLY A 9 21.31 51.75 -6.56
N SER A 10 21.89 50.63 -6.10
CA SER A 10 23.33 50.51 -5.81
C SER A 10 23.73 49.04 -5.60
N GLY A 11 24.84 48.60 -6.19
CA GLY A 11 25.38 47.24 -6.05
C GLY A 11 26.39 47.12 -4.90
N HIS A 12 26.79 45.90 -4.55
CA HIS A 12 28.00 45.60 -3.79
C HIS A 12 28.55 44.19 -4.11
N GLN A 13 29.87 44.10 -3.99
CA GLN A 13 30.83 43.10 -4.48
C GLN A 13 30.85 41.74 -3.75
N LEU A 14 31.43 40.76 -4.48
CA LEU A 14 32.39 39.70 -4.09
C LEU A 14 32.25 39.01 -2.73
N GLY A 15 32.09 37.68 -2.78
CA GLY A 15 32.40 36.76 -1.68
C GLY A 15 32.89 35.42 -2.22
N ASN A 16 34.21 35.20 -2.14
CA ASN A 16 34.85 33.91 -2.39
C ASN A 16 34.47 32.92 -1.27
N PHE A 17 33.97 31.74 -1.64
CA PHE A 17 33.93 30.59 -0.73
C PHE A 17 35.02 29.59 -1.14
N THR A 18 36.09 29.58 -0.36
CA THR A 18 37.11 28.53 -0.34
C THR A 18 36.53 27.28 0.31
N SER A 19 36.41 26.18 -0.45
CA SER A 19 36.22 24.83 0.11
C SER A 19 37.50 24.03 -0.10
N LEU A 20 38.00 23.49 1.01
CA LEU A 20 39.27 22.79 1.15
C LEU A 20 39.29 21.53 0.27
N GLY A 21 40.26 21.48 -0.65
CA GLY A 21 40.55 20.30 -1.46
C GLY A 21 41.15 19.19 -0.62
N THR A 22 40.56 18.00 -0.71
CA THR A 22 41.21 16.75 -0.31
C THR A 22 41.43 15.92 -1.57
N THR A 23 42.66 15.92 -2.08
CA THR A 23 43.08 15.10 -3.21
C THR A 23 43.44 13.71 -2.69
N VAL A 24 42.66 12.69 -3.06
CA VAL A 24 43.00 11.28 -2.78
C VAL A 24 43.69 10.70 -4.01
N THR A 25 45.00 10.47 -3.88
CA THR A 25 45.84 9.79 -4.86
C THR A 25 45.78 8.28 -4.66
N PHE A 26 45.30 7.54 -5.66
CA PHE A 26 45.42 6.08 -5.68
C PHE A 26 46.67 5.66 -6.47
N ARG A 27 47.62 5.03 -5.76
CA ARG A 27 48.77 4.34 -6.35
C ARG A 27 48.34 2.98 -6.90
N SER A 28 48.66 2.73 -8.16
CA SER A 28 48.58 1.41 -8.79
C SER A 28 49.86 0.60 -8.52
N PRO A 29 49.74 -0.72 -8.30
CA PRO A 29 50.79 -1.64 -8.70
C PRO A 29 50.26 -2.77 -9.60
N ASN A 30 50.87 -2.84 -10.80
CA ASN A 30 51.35 -4.00 -11.56
C ASN A 30 50.48 -5.26 -11.75
N SER A 31 50.07 -5.41 -13.01
CA SER A 31 50.15 -6.59 -13.90
C SER A 31 50.24 -8.00 -13.32
N ALA A 32 49.21 -8.80 -13.60
CA ALA A 32 49.35 -10.21 -13.95
C ALA A 32 48.39 -10.54 -15.11
N SER A 33 48.95 -10.98 -16.23
CA SER A 33 48.22 -11.38 -17.43
C SER A 33 47.49 -12.71 -17.20
N SER A 34 46.19 -12.76 -17.48
CA SER A 34 45.46 -14.03 -17.63
C SER A 34 44.66 -13.99 -18.93
N VAL A 35 45.01 -14.91 -19.82
CA VAL A 35 44.40 -15.08 -21.15
C VAL A 35 43.04 -15.74 -20.97
N PHE A 36 41.97 -14.95 -20.94
CA PHE A 36 40.61 -15.46 -20.95
C PHE A 36 40.16 -15.74 -22.39
N ARG A 37 39.89 -17.01 -22.67
CA ARG A 37 39.24 -17.49 -23.90
C ARG A 37 37.79 -16.97 -23.95
N PRO A 38 37.29 -16.45 -25.08
CA PRO A 38 35.89 -16.06 -25.17
C PRO A 38 35.03 -17.32 -25.29
N ILE A 39 34.32 -17.66 -24.22
CA ILE A 39 33.16 -18.53 -24.32
C ILE A 39 32.07 -17.66 -24.96
N LEU A 40 31.47 -18.14 -26.06
CA LEU A 40 30.28 -17.55 -26.68
C LEU A 40 29.09 -17.67 -25.71
N GLY A 41 29.10 -16.82 -24.69
CA GLY A 41 27.99 -16.61 -23.78
C GLY A 41 27.02 -15.64 -24.43
N ARG A 42 25.83 -16.14 -24.77
CA ARG A 42 24.68 -15.35 -25.21
C ARG A 42 24.46 -14.20 -24.22
N ARG A 43 24.78 -12.97 -24.62
CA ARG A 43 24.39 -11.76 -23.89
C ARG A 43 22.86 -11.70 -23.87
N THR A 44 22.25 -12.12 -22.77
CA THR A 44 20.95 -11.59 -22.40
C THR A 44 21.17 -10.11 -22.12
N VAL A 45 20.74 -9.27 -23.06
CA VAL A 45 20.56 -7.85 -22.80
C VAL A 45 19.51 -7.78 -21.70
N VAL A 46 19.94 -7.58 -20.46
CA VAL A 46 19.06 -7.19 -19.37
C VAL A 46 18.63 -5.77 -19.71
N THR A 47 17.53 -5.64 -20.43
CA THR A 47 16.85 -4.36 -20.56
C THR A 47 16.53 -3.88 -19.14
N PRO A 48 16.94 -2.66 -18.76
CA PRO A 48 16.45 -2.08 -17.51
C PRO A 48 14.91 -2.06 -17.57
N PRO A 49 14.21 -2.31 -16.45
CA PRO A 49 12.74 -2.25 -16.44
C PRO A 49 12.32 -0.89 -16.97
N THR A 50 11.69 -0.88 -18.15
CA THR A 50 11.09 0.29 -18.75
C THR A 50 10.01 0.78 -17.80
N TYR A 51 10.27 1.91 -17.13
CA TYR A 51 9.24 2.68 -16.45
C TYR A 51 8.25 3.12 -17.52
N PHE A 52 7.08 2.49 -17.55
CA PHE A 52 5.96 2.92 -18.38
C PHE A 52 5.20 4.02 -17.62
N PRO A 53 5.31 5.30 -18.03
CA PRO A 53 4.43 6.34 -17.52
C PRO A 53 3.07 6.14 -18.21
N GLY A 54 2.17 5.42 -17.58
CA GLY A 54 0.84 5.19 -18.16
C GLY A 54 -0.05 4.12 -17.52
N SER A 55 0.43 3.29 -16.59
CA SER A 55 -0.48 2.35 -15.90
C SER A 55 -1.10 3.02 -14.68
N ALA A 56 -2.03 3.95 -14.89
CA ALA A 56 -2.96 4.36 -13.84
C ALA A 56 -3.57 3.08 -13.24
N THR A 57 -3.54 2.93 -11.91
CA THR A 57 -4.13 1.74 -11.28
C THR A 57 -5.61 1.70 -11.66
N GLN A 58 -6.05 0.66 -12.36
CA GLN A 58 -7.44 0.58 -12.78
C GLN A 58 -8.33 0.46 -11.54
N LEU A 59 -9.37 1.30 -11.45
CA LEU A 59 -10.37 1.27 -10.38
C LEU A 59 -11.31 0.06 -10.56
N VAL A 60 -10.78 -1.14 -10.32
CA VAL A 60 -11.50 -2.41 -10.41
C VAL A 60 -11.19 -3.29 -9.20
N GLU A 61 -12.05 -4.28 -8.95
CA GLU A 61 -11.75 -5.37 -8.04
C GLU A 61 -10.66 -6.27 -8.65
N GLN A 62 -9.57 -6.46 -7.91
CA GLN A 62 -8.44 -7.31 -8.27
C GLN A 62 -8.67 -8.75 -7.84
N GLU A 63 -7.76 -9.65 -8.24
CA GLU A 63 -7.79 -11.04 -7.76
C GLU A 63 -7.65 -11.11 -6.23
N ARG A 64 -8.48 -11.96 -5.62
CA ARG A 64 -8.52 -12.19 -4.18
C ARG A 64 -7.37 -13.08 -3.74
N ARG A 65 -6.68 -12.67 -2.69
CA ARG A 65 -5.56 -13.40 -2.08
C ARG A 65 -6.01 -14.06 -0.79
N CYS A 66 -6.09 -15.38 -0.80
CA CYS A 66 -6.52 -16.15 0.36
C CYS A 66 -5.37 -16.35 1.34
N HIS A 67 -5.70 -16.34 2.63
CA HIS A 67 -4.76 -16.69 3.68
C HIS A 67 -4.47 -18.20 3.67
N ASN A 68 -3.29 -18.58 4.17
CA ASN A 68 -2.99 -19.96 4.49
C ASN A 68 -3.52 -20.28 5.90
N GLU A 69 -4.38 -21.28 6.03
CA GLU A 69 -5.00 -21.68 7.31
C GLU A 69 -3.97 -22.04 8.38
N ALA A 70 -2.81 -22.58 7.99
CA ALA A 70 -1.73 -22.92 8.92
C ALA A 70 -1.18 -21.71 9.70
N ASP A 71 -1.36 -20.48 9.20
CA ASP A 71 -0.91 -19.25 9.87
C ASP A 71 -1.90 -18.76 10.95
N PHE A 72 -2.97 -19.53 11.18
CA PHE A 72 -4.07 -19.24 12.10
C PHE A 72 -4.30 -20.48 13.00
N PRO A 73 -3.31 -20.89 13.82
CA PRO A 73 -3.48 -22.05 14.67
C PRO A 73 -4.51 -21.78 15.77
N GLY A 74 -5.20 -22.84 16.21
CA GLY A 74 -5.97 -22.82 17.46
C GLY A 74 -7.46 -22.46 17.35
N HIS A 75 -8.00 -22.31 16.13
CA HIS A 75 -9.44 -22.14 15.95
C HIS A 75 -10.10 -23.38 15.33
N ALA A 76 -11.37 -23.60 15.64
CA ALA A 76 -12.24 -24.46 14.86
C ALA A 76 -12.72 -23.74 13.60
N ASP A 77 -13.36 -24.46 12.67
CA ASP A 77 -13.96 -23.86 11.47
C ASP A 77 -14.88 -22.70 11.81
N ILE A 78 -14.63 -21.58 11.14
CA ILE A 78 -15.38 -20.35 11.38
C ILE A 78 -16.72 -20.44 10.66
N ARG A 79 -17.79 -20.34 11.44
CA ARG A 79 -19.15 -20.48 10.93
C ARG A 79 -19.54 -19.29 10.05
N SER A 80 -20.10 -19.59 8.89
CA SER A 80 -20.51 -18.60 7.89
C SER A 80 -21.42 -17.51 8.46
N ARG A 81 -22.40 -17.87 9.29
CA ARG A 81 -23.29 -16.89 9.94
C ARG A 81 -22.54 -15.94 10.90
N LYS A 82 -21.51 -16.42 11.61
CA LYS A 82 -20.75 -15.59 12.55
C LYS A 82 -19.88 -14.58 11.81
N GLN A 83 -19.31 -15.01 10.69
CA GLN A 83 -18.58 -14.10 9.81
C GLN A 83 -19.51 -13.03 9.24
N ASP A 84 -20.71 -13.40 8.78
CA ASP A 84 -21.73 -12.46 8.30
C ASP A 84 -22.11 -11.39 9.35
N ASP A 85 -22.42 -11.82 10.57
CA ASP A 85 -22.71 -10.92 11.71
C ASP A 85 -21.55 -9.91 11.91
N GLY A 86 -20.30 -10.38 11.82
CA GLY A 86 -19.10 -9.54 11.95
C GLY A 86 -18.94 -8.54 10.80
N VAL A 87 -19.19 -8.96 9.55
CA VAL A 87 -19.15 -8.08 8.38
C VAL A 87 -20.20 -6.97 8.51
N ALA A 88 -21.42 -7.33 8.89
CA ALA A 88 -22.50 -6.37 9.10
C ALA A 88 -22.13 -5.37 10.21
N ALA A 89 -21.56 -5.84 11.32
CA ALA A 89 -21.09 -4.98 12.41
C ALA A 89 -20.00 -4.01 11.95
N PHE A 90 -19.01 -4.48 11.18
CA PHE A 90 -17.95 -3.63 10.66
C PHE A 90 -18.47 -2.60 9.65
N CYS A 91 -19.12 -3.03 8.58
CA CYS A 91 -19.51 -2.14 7.47
C CYS A 91 -20.63 -1.14 7.85
N ARG A 92 -21.37 -1.38 8.94
CA ARG A 92 -22.36 -0.43 9.50
C ARG A 92 -21.77 0.47 10.59
N SER A 93 -20.58 0.15 11.11
CA SER A 93 -19.90 1.00 12.09
C SER A 93 -19.51 2.35 11.49
N GLU A 94 -19.18 3.33 12.33
CA GLU A 94 -18.60 4.61 11.89
C GLU A 94 -17.30 4.40 11.10
N LYS A 95 -16.47 3.45 11.55
CA LYS A 95 -15.24 3.05 10.87
C LYS A 95 -15.48 2.52 9.45
N GLY A 96 -16.50 1.68 9.28
CA GLY A 96 -16.88 1.15 7.96
C GLY A 96 -17.55 2.16 7.03
N ARG A 97 -17.96 3.33 7.57
CA ARG A 97 -18.57 4.46 6.85
C ARG A 97 -17.60 5.61 6.59
N THR A 98 -16.32 5.41 6.90
CA THR A 98 -15.30 6.44 6.71
C THR A 98 -14.88 6.53 5.25
N ILE A 99 -14.66 7.75 4.75
CA ILE A 99 -13.93 7.98 3.49
C ILE A 99 -12.45 7.93 3.81
N LEU A 100 -11.75 6.93 3.28
CA LEU A 100 -10.32 6.81 3.48
C LEU A 100 -9.59 7.73 2.52
N LYS A 101 -8.65 8.50 3.03
CA LYS A 101 -7.82 9.38 2.23
C LYS A 101 -6.46 8.72 1.95
N ARG A 102 -5.71 9.20 0.96
CA ARG A 102 -4.37 8.72 0.60
C ARG A 102 -3.28 9.49 1.32
N SER A 103 -2.24 8.80 1.79
CA SER A 103 -0.80 9.14 1.77
C SER A 103 -0.27 10.46 1.20
N VAL A 104 -0.83 11.65 1.40
CA VAL A 104 -0.22 12.89 0.88
C VAL A 104 0.73 13.44 1.93
N HIS A 105 2.04 13.43 1.64
CA HIS A 105 3.14 14.03 2.41
C HIS A 105 3.89 13.16 3.45
N GLY A 106 3.55 11.90 3.68
CA GLY A 106 4.33 11.05 4.61
C GLY A 106 4.36 11.52 6.07
N VAL A 107 3.68 12.61 6.39
CA VAL A 107 3.47 13.15 7.74
C VAL A 107 2.18 12.59 8.35
N ASP A 108 1.23 12.18 7.52
CA ASP A 108 0.03 11.48 7.94
C ASP A 108 0.20 9.96 7.77
N PRO A 109 0.11 9.16 8.84
CA PRO A 109 0.00 7.71 8.72
C PRO A 109 -1.37 7.40 8.10
N TYR A 110 -1.46 7.26 6.78
CA TYR A 110 -2.78 6.98 6.23
C TYR A 110 -3.25 5.60 6.65
N PRO A 111 -4.52 5.55 7.06
CA PRO A 111 -4.91 4.82 8.23
C PRO A 111 -5.36 3.45 7.77
N ALA A 112 -4.80 2.40 8.37
CA ALA A 112 -5.54 1.16 8.40
C ALA A 112 -6.74 1.37 9.32
N ILE A 113 -7.95 1.37 8.77
CA ILE A 113 -9.16 1.19 9.55
C ILE A 113 -9.16 -0.25 10.03
N ARG A 114 -9.20 -0.42 11.35
CA ARG A 114 -9.17 -1.72 12.02
C ARG A 114 -10.41 -1.88 12.88
N PHE A 115 -11.05 -3.03 12.79
CA PHE A 115 -12.23 -3.37 13.56
C PHE A 115 -12.19 -4.84 13.95
N ARG A 116 -12.37 -5.12 15.25
CA ARG A 116 -12.41 -6.47 15.79
C ARG A 116 -13.83 -6.75 16.29
N HIS A 117 -14.46 -7.76 15.72
CA HIS A 117 -15.68 -8.35 16.24
C HIS A 117 -15.34 -9.64 16.99
N SER A 118 -15.94 -9.85 18.16
CA SER A 118 -15.82 -11.11 18.89
C SER A 118 -17.19 -11.76 18.97
N ASP A 119 -17.28 -13.02 18.57
CA ASP A 119 -18.53 -13.74 18.70
C ASP A 119 -18.74 -14.29 20.13
N ARG A 120 -19.87 -14.98 20.36
CA ARG A 120 -20.20 -15.55 21.67
C ARG A 120 -19.24 -16.65 22.13
N TRP A 121 -18.52 -17.29 21.21
CA TRP A 121 -17.50 -18.31 21.48
C TRP A 121 -16.09 -17.70 21.56
N LYS A 122 -15.99 -16.38 21.61
CA LYS A 122 -14.75 -15.61 21.71
C LYS A 122 -13.86 -15.71 20.47
N ILE A 123 -14.35 -16.28 19.37
CA ILE A 123 -13.67 -16.28 18.07
C ILE A 123 -13.57 -14.82 17.60
N LYS A 124 -12.37 -14.43 17.17
CA LYS A 124 -12.08 -13.08 16.69
C LYS A 124 -12.29 -13.00 15.18
N HIS A 125 -12.94 -11.92 14.77
CA HIS A 125 -13.16 -11.55 13.38
C HIS A 125 -12.54 -10.17 13.18
N ASP A 126 -11.39 -10.13 12.53
CA ASP A 126 -10.61 -8.92 12.33
C ASP A 126 -10.78 -8.41 10.90
N PHE A 127 -11.25 -7.18 10.81
CA PHE A 127 -11.46 -6.47 9.57
C PHE A 127 -10.46 -5.34 9.47
N LYS A 128 -9.85 -5.20 8.29
CA LYS A 128 -8.91 -4.14 7.98
C LYS A 128 -9.20 -3.57 6.61
N VAL A 129 -9.24 -2.24 6.52
CA VAL A 129 -9.22 -1.52 5.26
C VAL A 129 -8.07 -0.55 5.26
N GLU A 130 -7.22 -0.61 4.26
CA GLU A 130 -6.04 0.26 4.14
C GLU A 130 -5.85 0.73 2.71
N TRP A 131 -5.12 1.83 2.54
CA TRP A 131 -4.69 2.31 1.23
C TRP A 131 -3.54 1.44 0.72
N GLN A 132 -3.62 0.97 -0.53
CA GLN A 132 -2.55 0.23 -1.19
C GLN A 132 -1.32 1.15 -1.38
N PRO A 133 -0.15 0.79 -0.82
CA PRO A 133 1.08 1.55 -1.03
C PRO A 133 1.37 1.76 -2.52
N GLY A 134 1.72 3.01 -2.88
CA GLY A 134 2.03 3.38 -4.26
C GLY A 134 0.82 3.47 -5.19
N CYS A 135 -0.41 3.31 -4.70
CA CYS A 135 -1.59 3.47 -5.54
C CYS A 135 -1.83 4.94 -5.89
N ASP A 136 -1.63 5.26 -7.15
CA ASP A 136 -1.90 6.57 -7.74
C ASP A 136 -2.89 6.43 -8.89
N THR A 137 -4.10 6.94 -8.67
CA THR A 137 -5.20 6.99 -9.63
C THR A 137 -5.62 8.43 -9.91
N GLY A 138 -4.86 9.43 -9.43
CA GLY A 138 -5.30 10.82 -9.34
C GLY A 138 -6.27 11.09 -8.19
N GLU A 139 -6.95 10.07 -7.66
CA GLU A 139 -7.82 10.18 -6.49
C GLU A 139 -7.02 10.26 -5.19
N ILE A 140 -7.40 11.20 -4.33
CA ILE A 140 -6.81 11.36 -2.98
C ILE A 140 -7.66 10.74 -1.88
N SER A 141 -8.82 10.18 -2.23
CA SER A 141 -9.73 9.55 -1.28
C SER A 141 -10.65 8.53 -1.93
N GLN A 142 -11.12 7.55 -1.16
CA GLN A 142 -12.02 6.50 -1.62
C GLN A 142 -12.96 6.10 -0.47
N ASP A 143 -14.24 5.92 -0.77
CA ASP A 143 -15.25 5.49 0.22
C ASP A 143 -15.09 3.99 0.54
N ILE A 144 -15.04 3.65 1.83
CA ILE A 144 -15.00 2.26 2.27
C ILE A 144 -16.30 1.53 1.94
N GLN A 145 -17.47 2.18 2.02
CA GLN A 145 -18.74 1.51 1.75
C GLN A 145 -18.92 1.16 0.27
N ARG A 146 -18.52 2.06 -0.62
CA ARG A 146 -18.65 1.92 -2.07
C ARG A 146 -17.36 2.33 -2.78
N PRO A 147 -16.31 1.48 -2.76
CA PRO A 147 -14.99 1.83 -3.27
C PRO A 147 -14.96 2.17 -4.77
N LEU A 148 -15.91 1.64 -5.55
CA LEU A 148 -16.05 1.92 -6.98
C LEU A 148 -17.36 2.64 -7.32
N GLY A 149 -17.98 3.32 -6.33
CA GLY A 149 -19.27 3.99 -6.49
C GLY A 149 -20.48 3.04 -6.50
N ASP A 150 -21.63 3.56 -6.90
CA ASP A 150 -22.95 2.91 -6.71
C ASP A 150 -23.16 1.61 -7.48
N GLN A 151 -22.46 1.42 -8.60
CA GLN A 151 -22.54 0.21 -9.42
C GLN A 151 -21.51 -0.85 -9.01
N GLY A 152 -20.64 -0.54 -8.05
CA GLY A 152 -19.55 -1.41 -7.60
C GLY A 152 -19.93 -2.35 -6.45
N PRO A 153 -19.01 -3.26 -6.08
CA PRO A 153 -19.17 -4.07 -4.88
C PRO A 153 -19.13 -3.20 -3.63
N THR A 154 -19.95 -3.54 -2.63
CA THR A 154 -19.99 -2.82 -1.35
C THR A 154 -18.95 -3.35 -0.36
N CYS A 155 -18.65 -2.60 0.71
CA CYS A 155 -17.87 -3.09 1.87
C CYS A 155 -18.33 -4.48 2.32
N TYR A 156 -19.66 -4.65 2.42
CA TYR A 156 -20.27 -5.90 2.85
C TYR A 156 -19.96 -7.03 1.86
N ASN A 157 -20.18 -6.79 0.56
CA ASN A 157 -19.91 -7.78 -0.49
C ASN A 157 -18.43 -8.22 -0.47
N LEU A 158 -17.51 -7.26 -0.37
CA LEU A 158 -16.07 -7.50 -0.41
C LEU A 158 -15.59 -8.31 0.80
N MET A 159 -15.95 -7.88 2.01
CA MET A 159 -15.57 -8.57 3.23
C MET A 159 -16.22 -9.95 3.34
N ARG A 160 -17.44 -10.11 2.83
CA ARG A 160 -18.13 -11.41 2.79
C ARG A 160 -17.48 -12.35 1.78
N ALA A 161 -17.14 -11.86 0.59
CA ALA A 161 -16.47 -12.63 -0.45
C ALA A 161 -15.06 -13.08 -0.03
N ASN A 162 -14.34 -12.28 0.77
CA ASN A 162 -13.04 -12.66 1.35
C ASN A 162 -13.13 -13.92 2.23
N TYR A 163 -14.30 -14.21 2.81
CA TYR A 163 -14.56 -15.45 3.53
C TYR A 163 -15.04 -16.57 2.61
N LEU A 164 -16.08 -16.31 1.82
CA LEU A 164 -16.76 -17.35 1.03
C LEU A 164 -15.87 -17.96 -0.06
N ASN A 165 -14.97 -17.17 -0.65
CA ASN A 165 -14.25 -17.57 -1.85
C ASN A 165 -12.86 -18.18 -1.56
N CYS A 166 -12.47 -18.30 -0.29
CA CYS A 166 -11.13 -18.77 0.09
C CYS A 166 -11.06 -20.22 0.60
N ASN A 167 -12.19 -20.84 0.96
CA ASN A 167 -12.30 -22.25 1.40
C ASN A 167 -11.10 -22.75 2.25
N ASN A 168 -10.76 -22.02 3.31
CA ASN A 168 -9.54 -22.21 4.12
C ASN A 168 -9.86 -22.23 5.63
N GLY A 169 -10.76 -23.13 6.06
CA GLY A 169 -11.24 -23.16 7.46
C GLY A 169 -12.00 -21.91 7.91
N GLY A 170 -12.22 -20.97 6.98
CA GLY A 170 -12.86 -19.68 7.24
C GLY A 170 -11.92 -18.56 7.69
N VAL A 171 -10.59 -18.74 7.61
CA VAL A 171 -9.63 -17.69 8.00
C VAL A 171 -9.67 -16.47 7.08
N GLY A 172 -10.16 -16.65 5.84
CA GLY A 172 -10.45 -15.57 4.92
C GLY A 172 -9.26 -15.15 4.05
N GLY A 173 -9.16 -13.86 3.77
CA GLY A 173 -8.21 -13.33 2.80
C GLY A 173 -8.36 -11.83 2.60
N SER A 174 -7.74 -11.33 1.54
CA SER A 174 -7.81 -9.94 1.13
C SER A 174 -8.13 -9.77 -0.34
N VAL A 175 -8.68 -8.59 -0.66
CA VAL A 175 -8.94 -8.16 -2.04
C VAL A 175 -8.62 -6.67 -2.16
N GLN A 176 -7.94 -6.29 -3.22
CA GLN A 176 -7.75 -4.88 -3.57
C GLN A 176 -8.88 -4.44 -4.50
N VAL A 177 -9.46 -3.27 -4.24
CA VAL A 177 -10.52 -2.65 -5.04
C VAL A 177 -10.21 -1.18 -5.20
N GLY A 178 -9.86 -0.77 -6.43
CA GLY A 178 -9.22 0.53 -6.65
C GLY A 178 -7.95 0.66 -5.81
N CYS A 179 -7.90 1.66 -4.94
CA CYS A 179 -6.76 1.86 -4.03
C CYS A 179 -6.97 1.33 -2.61
N LEU A 180 -8.10 0.70 -2.31
CA LEU A 180 -8.37 0.14 -0.98
C LEU A 180 -8.14 -1.37 -0.96
N ILE A 181 -7.46 -1.86 0.07
CA ILE A 181 -7.32 -3.29 0.37
C ILE A 181 -8.28 -3.63 1.50
N TYR A 182 -9.21 -4.54 1.23
CA TYR A 182 -10.13 -5.10 2.22
C TYR A 182 -9.56 -6.43 2.67
N THR A 183 -9.28 -6.58 3.97
CA THR A 183 -8.76 -7.82 4.56
C THR A 183 -9.69 -8.31 5.65
N TYR A 184 -10.00 -9.60 5.62
CA TYR A 184 -10.71 -10.31 6.67
C TYR A 184 -9.81 -11.44 7.21
N ASN A 185 -9.59 -11.43 8.52
CA ASN A 185 -8.88 -12.46 9.26
C ASN A 185 -9.84 -13.09 10.27
N GLY A 186 -10.11 -14.38 10.11
CA GLY A 186 -10.91 -15.15 11.05
C GLY A 186 -10.04 -15.97 12.00
N GLY A 187 -10.39 -16.02 13.28
CA GLY A 187 -9.84 -17.01 14.22
C GLY A 187 -8.38 -16.78 14.61
N LYS A 188 -7.81 -15.63 14.27
CA LYS A 188 -6.44 -15.28 14.65
C LYS A 188 -6.35 -14.92 16.13
N ASP A 189 -5.52 -15.65 16.87
CA ASP A 189 -5.19 -15.31 18.25
C ASP A 189 -4.23 -14.11 18.36
N GLY A 190 -4.34 -13.39 19.48
CA GLY A 190 -3.46 -12.27 19.83
C GLY A 190 -3.91 -10.87 19.36
N ALA A 191 -3.07 -9.87 19.64
CA ALA A 191 -3.22 -8.55 19.05
C ALA A 191 -2.83 -8.65 17.57
N TYR A 192 -3.82 -8.53 16.71
CA TYR A 192 -3.53 -8.24 15.31
C TYR A 192 -3.35 -6.73 15.26
N TYR A 193 -2.14 -6.31 14.87
CA TYR A 193 -1.67 -4.94 14.62
C TYR A 193 -0.96 -4.22 15.76
#